data_AF-A0A964KDM9-F1
#
_entry.id   AF-A0A964KDM9-F1
#
_cell.length_a   1.000
_cell.length_b   1.000
_cell.length_c   1.000
_cell.angle_alpha   90.00
_cell.angle_beta   90.00
_cell.angle_gamma   90.00
#
_symmetry.space_group_name_H-M   'P 1'
#
loop_
_entity.id
_entity.type
_entity.pdbx_description
1 polymer ?
#
loop_
_entity_poly.entity_id
_entity_poly.type
_entity_poly.pdbx_seq_one_letter_code
_entity_poly.pdbx_strand_id
1 'polypeptide(L)'
;MKDMVEFVAKSLVHDPESVVVLEEGVPGRRVITLKVTQDDMGRVIGKDGRIAQAMRVLLKVSAAQKDGGGQPLLVIGGTGEEGQAVPDNEDANIPEEPEES
;
A
#
# COMPACT_ATOMS: atom_id res chain seq x y z
N MET A 1 -1.41 -8.92 -9.10
CA MET A 1 -2.65 -8.93 -8.26
C MET A 1 -3.02 -7.52 -7.91
N LYS A 2 -2.00 -6.67 -7.72
CA LYS A 2 -2.07 -5.21 -7.80
C LYS A 2 -3.15 -4.66 -8.74
N ASP A 3 -3.14 -5.00 -10.03
CA ASP A 3 -4.02 -4.37 -11.03
C ASP A 3 -5.51 -4.53 -10.72
N MET A 4 -5.90 -5.67 -10.14
CA MET A 4 -7.29 -5.90 -9.72
C MET A 4 -7.69 -5.00 -8.55
N VAL A 5 -6.80 -4.88 -7.55
CA VAL A 5 -7.03 -4.01 -6.38
C VAL A 5 -7.07 -2.56 -6.80
N GLU A 6 -6.16 -2.15 -7.68
CA GLU A 6 -6.11 -0.80 -8.22
C GLU A 6 -7.40 -0.47 -9.00
N PHE A 7 -7.85 -1.36 -9.88
CA PHE A 7 -9.09 -1.18 -10.63
C PHE A 7 -10.31 -1.04 -9.73
N VAL A 8 -10.44 -1.92 -8.73
CA VAL A 8 -11.57 -1.88 -7.79
C VAL A 8 -11.50 -0.62 -6.93
N ALA A 9 -10.33 -0.27 -6.40
CA ALA A 9 -10.16 0.93 -5.58
C ALA A 9 -10.49 2.21 -6.37
N LYS A 10 -9.93 2.37 -7.57
CA LYS A 10 -10.21 3.52 -8.46
C LYS A 10 -11.70 3.68 -8.79
N SER A 11 -12.45 2.58 -8.81
CA SER A 11 -13.90 2.60 -9.07
C SER A 11 -14.74 2.99 -7.86
N LEU A 12 -14.18 2.94 -6.65
CA LEU A 12 -14.90 3.19 -5.39
C LEU A 12 -14.64 4.58 -4.79
N VAL A 13 -13.48 5.15 -5.09
CA VAL A 13 -13.02 6.43 -4.55
C VAL A 13 -13.54 7.62 -5.36
N HIS A 14 -13.47 8.81 -4.78
CA HIS A 14 -13.79 10.04 -5.49
C HIS A 14 -12.63 10.51 -6.37
N ASP A 15 -11.39 10.34 -5.89
CA ASP A 15 -10.17 10.71 -6.61
C ASP A 15 -9.36 9.44 -6.97
N PRO A 16 -9.54 8.88 -8.18
CA PRO A 16 -8.80 7.68 -8.61
C PRO A 16 -7.30 7.94 -8.84
N GLU A 17 -6.87 9.18 -9.02
CA GLU A 17 -5.46 9.53 -9.24
C GLU A 17 -4.67 9.49 -7.92
N SER A 18 -5.34 9.75 -6.80
CA SER A 18 -4.77 9.64 -5.46
C SER A 18 -4.51 8.18 -4.99
N VAL A 19 -5.01 7.20 -5.73
CA VAL A 19 -4.93 5.77 -5.36
C VAL A 19 -3.55 5.21 -5.69
N VAL A 20 -2.85 4.75 -4.65
CA VAL A 20 -1.53 4.11 -4.81
C VAL A 20 -1.59 2.67 -4.31
N VAL A 21 -1.16 1.72 -5.16
CA VAL A 21 -1.08 0.30 -4.81
C VAL A 21 0.36 -0.19 -4.88
N LEU A 22 0.83 -0.76 -3.78
CA LEU A 22 2.16 -1.38 -3.65
C LEU A 22 1.98 -2.89 -3.48
N GLU A 23 2.79 -3.68 -4.18
CA GLU A 23 2.85 -5.14 -4.03
C GLU A 23 4.27 -5.52 -3.61
N GLU A 24 4.40 -6.11 -2.41
CA GLU A 24 5.67 -6.54 -1.83
C GLU A 24 5.68 -8.07 -1.69
N GLY A 25 6.75 -8.69 -2.19
CA GLY A 25 6.98 -10.12 -2.04
C GLY A 25 7.74 -10.39 -0.74
N VAL A 26 7.11 -11.11 0.18
CA VAL A 26 7.72 -11.57 1.44
C VAL A 26 7.83 -13.11 1.37
N PRO A 27 8.84 -13.75 1.99
CA PRO A 27 8.89 -15.21 2.02
C PRO A 27 7.58 -15.82 2.52
N GLY A 28 6.91 -16.62 1.67
CA GLY A 28 5.63 -17.26 2.00
C GLY A 28 4.40 -16.36 2.01
N ARG A 29 4.50 -15.07 1.65
CA ARG A 29 3.37 -14.13 1.64
C ARG A 29 3.54 -13.03 0.60
N ARG A 30 2.44 -12.56 0.01
CA ARG A 30 2.42 -11.29 -0.72
C ARG A 30 1.70 -10.24 0.12
N VAL A 31 2.29 -9.06 0.26
CA VAL A 31 1.66 -7.93 0.93
C VAL A 31 1.21 -6.95 -0.15
N ILE A 32 -0.06 -6.58 -0.13
CA ILE A 32 -0.63 -5.58 -1.02
C ILE A 32 -1.08 -4.41 -0.15
N THR A 33 -0.46 -3.25 -0.36
CA THR A 33 -0.76 -2.03 0.38
C THR A 33 -1.52 -1.09 -0.54
N LEU A 34 -2.76 -0.80 -0.19
CA LEU A 34 -3.61 0.19 -0.83
C LEU A 34 -3.60 1.48 0.00
N LYS A 35 -3.08 2.55 -0.60
CA LYS A 35 -3.11 3.90 -0.05
C LYS A 35 -4.18 4.71 -0.78
N VAL A 36 -5.05 5.34 -0.01
CA VAL A 36 -6.12 6.22 -0.50
C VAL A 36 -6.21 7.44 0.40
N THR A 37 -6.96 8.46 -0.01
CA THR A 37 -7.25 9.61 0.85
C THR A 37 -8.06 9.19 2.08
N GLN A 38 -8.02 10.03 3.12
CA GLN A 38 -8.79 9.80 4.34
C GLN A 38 -10.31 9.77 4.06
N ASP A 39 -10.79 10.62 3.14
CA ASP A 39 -12.19 10.67 2.74
C ASP A 39 -12.65 9.40 2.02
N ASP A 40 -11.74 8.76 1.27
CA ASP A 40 -12.01 7.57 0.49
C ASP A 40 -11.85 6.27 1.29
N MET A 41 -11.11 6.28 2.41
CA MET A 41 -10.97 5.13 3.29
C MET A 41 -12.32 4.53 3.70
N GLY A 42 -13.29 5.37 4.07
CA GLY A 42 -14.62 4.91 4.49
C GLY A 42 -15.34 4.13 3.38
N ARG A 43 -15.16 4.54 2.11
CA ARG A 43 -15.75 3.89 0.94
C ARG A 43 -15.06 2.56 0.64
N VAL A 44 -13.74 2.52 0.71
CA VAL A 44 -12.93 1.34 0.42
C VAL A 44 -13.10 0.25 1.48
N ILE A 45 -13.17 0.64 2.76
CA ILE A 45 -13.47 -0.30 3.85
C ILE A 45 -14.94 -0.76 3.73
N GLY A 46 -15.84 0.19 3.52
CA GLY A 46 -17.28 -0.05 3.45
C GLY A 46 -17.91 -0.33 4.82
N LYS A 47 -19.25 -0.34 4.87
CA LYS A 47 -20.00 -0.64 6.09
C LYS A 47 -19.64 -2.04 6.62
N ASP A 48 -19.24 -2.12 7.89
CA ASP A 48 -18.77 -3.35 8.56
C ASP A 48 -17.54 -4.00 7.89
N GLY A 49 -16.76 -3.25 7.09
CA GLY A 49 -15.62 -3.80 6.36
C GLY A 49 -16.00 -4.73 5.20
N ARG A 50 -17.27 -4.73 4.75
CA ARG A 50 -17.76 -5.63 3.70
C ARG A 50 -17.00 -5.52 2.39
N ILE A 51 -16.64 -4.32 1.98
CA ILE A 51 -15.94 -4.08 0.72
C ILE A 51 -14.49 -4.59 0.83
N ALA A 52 -13.79 -4.25 1.91
CA ALA A 52 -12.47 -4.79 2.21
C ALA A 52 -12.46 -6.33 2.28
N GLN A 53 -13.50 -6.92 2.88
CA GLN A 53 -13.62 -8.38 2.98
C GLN A 53 -13.83 -9.03 1.60
N ALA A 54 -14.67 -8.45 0.74
CA ALA A 54 -14.85 -8.93 -0.63
C ALA A 54 -13.54 -8.87 -1.42
N MET A 55 -12.79 -7.77 -1.32
CA MET A 55 -11.47 -7.64 -1.95
C MET A 55 -10.49 -8.72 -1.45
N ARG A 56 -10.44 -9.02 -0.14
CA ARG A 56 -9.61 -10.09 0.42
C ARG A 56 -9.97 -11.46 -0.14
N VAL A 57 -11.26 -11.77 -0.29
CA VAL A 57 -11.71 -13.03 -0.88
C VAL A 57 -11.24 -13.16 -2.33
N LEU A 58 -11.41 -12.10 -3.14
CA LEU A 58 -10.98 -12.08 -4.53
C LEU A 58 -9.45 -12.23 -4.67
N LEU A 59 -8.68 -11.58 -3.79
CA LEU A 59 -7.23 -11.76 -3.72
C LEU A 59 -6.85 -13.20 -3.37
N LYS A 60 -7.53 -13.81 -2.40
CA LYS A 60 -7.30 -15.21 -2.02
C LYS A 60 -7.56 -16.17 -3.17
N VAL A 61 -8.66 -15.99 -3.91
CA VAL A 61 -8.99 -16.79 -5.10
C VAL A 61 -7.96 -16.58 -6.21
N SER A 62 -7.55 -15.33 -6.44
CA SER A 62 -6.52 -15.00 -7.44
C SER A 62 -5.15 -15.60 -7.11
N ALA A 63 -4.80 -15.67 -5.82
CA ALA A 63 -3.57 -16.30 -5.35
C ALA A 63 -3.61 -17.83 -5.46
N ALA A 64 -4.75 -18.44 -5.15
CA ALA A 64 -4.93 -19.89 -5.31
C ALA A 64 -4.77 -20.35 -6.76
N GLN A 65 -5.12 -19.51 -7.74
CA GLN A 65 -4.97 -19.82 -9.17
C GLN A 65 -3.56 -19.57 -9.73
N LYS A 66 -2.68 -18.84 -9.04
CA LYS A 66 -1.34 -18.45 -9.54
C LYS A 66 -0.19 -19.29 -8.95
N ASP A 67 -0.45 -20.51 -8.49
CA ASP A 67 0.52 -21.54 -8.04
C ASP A 67 1.53 -21.16 -6.92
N GLY A 68 1.53 -19.92 -6.42
CA GLY A 68 2.41 -19.47 -5.34
C GLY A 68 1.64 -19.32 -4.02
N GLY A 69 1.65 -20.37 -3.19
CA GLY A 69 0.83 -20.60 -1.99
C GLY A 69 0.92 -19.60 -0.82
N GLY A 70 1.32 -18.35 -1.05
CA GLY A 70 1.27 -17.30 -0.03
C GLY A 70 -0.12 -16.68 0.10
N GLN A 71 -0.62 -16.58 1.33
CA GLN A 71 -1.88 -15.85 1.57
C GLN A 71 -1.65 -14.35 1.43
N PRO A 72 -2.30 -13.68 0.45
CA PRO A 72 -2.11 -12.25 0.26
C PRO A 72 -2.70 -11.47 1.45
N LEU A 73 -1.92 -10.54 1.99
CA LEU A 73 -2.39 -9.61 3.01
C LEU A 73 -2.71 -8.27 2.35
N LEU A 74 -3.97 -7.85 2.41
CA LEU A 74 -4.39 -6.51 2.01
C LEU A 74 -4.32 -5.57 3.22
N VAL A 75 -3.44 -4.57 3.13
CA VAL A 75 -3.32 -3.45 4.07
C VAL A 75 -3.96 -2.23 3.40
N ILE A 76 -4.88 -1.57 4.09
CA ILE A 76 -5.56 -0.36 3.61
C ILE A 76 -5.16 0.77 4.55
N GLY A 77 -4.50 1.80 4.01
CA GLY A 77 -4.03 2.96 4.77
C GLY A 77 -4.50 4.27 4.16
N GLY A 78 -4.74 5.26 5.01
CA GLY A 78 -4.99 6.63 4.61
C GLY A 78 -3.68 7.35 4.34
N THR A 79 -3.64 8.21 3.32
CA THR A 79 -2.65 9.28 3.22
C THR A 79 -3.07 10.39 4.19
N GLY A 80 -2.98 10.11 5.49
CA GLY A 80 -3.19 11.11 6.53
C GLY A 80 -1.92 11.93 6.70
N GLU A 81 -2.05 13.25 6.63
CA GLU A 81 -1.07 14.15 7.22
C GLU A 81 -1.13 13.99 8.75
N GLU A 82 -0.39 13.03 9.28
CA GLU A 82 0.14 13.05 10.65
C GLU A 82 1.24 11.99 10.74
N GLY A 83 2.44 12.46 10.38
CA GLY A 83 3.65 11.67 10.19
C GLY A 83 4.67 12.54 9.45
N GLN A 84 5.01 13.65 10.08
CA GLN A 84 6.13 14.54 9.76
C GLN A 84 7.24 13.80 9.00
N ALA A 85 7.58 14.32 7.83
CA ALA A 85 8.86 14.23 7.12
C ALA A 85 9.74 13.01 7.45
N VAL A 86 10.02 12.19 6.42
CA VAL A 86 11.38 11.68 6.32
C VAL A 86 12.23 12.95 6.19
N PRO A 87 13.10 13.31 7.16
CA PRO A 87 14.08 14.35 6.86
C PRO A 87 14.88 13.82 5.67
N ASP A 88 14.83 14.54 4.56
CA ASP A 88 15.90 14.51 3.58
C ASP A 88 17.16 14.93 4.35
N ASN A 89 17.87 13.96 4.92
CA ASN A 89 19.20 14.19 5.47
C ASN A 89 20.15 14.43 4.28
N GLU A 90 19.98 15.55 3.60
CA GLU A 90 21.00 16.17 2.74
C GLU A 90 22.06 16.89 3.60
N ASP A 91 21.86 16.96 4.92
CA ASP A 91 22.80 17.51 5.91
C ASP A 91 23.66 16.44 6.59
N ALA A 92 24.05 15.39 5.86
CA ALA A 92 25.32 14.72 6.18
C ALA A 92 26.47 15.60 5.68
N ASN A 93 26.64 16.76 6.33
CA ASN A 93 27.90 17.48 6.33
C ASN A 93 28.94 16.53 6.92
N ILE A 94 29.62 15.79 6.05
CA ILE A 94 30.88 15.14 6.36
C ILE A 94 31.87 16.30 6.46
N PRO A 95 32.34 16.71 7.65
CA PRO A 95 33.51 17.56 7.70
C PRO A 95 34.63 16.82 6.97
N GLU A 96 35.12 17.45 5.91
CA GLU A 96 36.26 17.02 5.11
C GLU A 96 37.39 16.59 6.05
N GLU A 97 37.98 15.44 5.76
CA GLU A 97 39.26 15.05 6.37
C GLU A 97 40.25 16.20 6.18
N PRO A 98 40.95 16.68 7.23
CA PRO A 98 42.22 17.32 6.98
C PRO A 98 43.23 16.22 6.66
N GLU A 99 43.69 16.24 5.41
CA GLU A 99 44.92 15.59 4.98
C GLU A 99 46.12 15.97 5.88
N GLU A 100 46.89 14.94 6.20
CA GLU A 100 48.33 14.89 6.47
C GLU A 100 48.96 15.63 7.66
N SER A 101 49.67 14.85 8.49
CA SER A 101 51.13 14.94 8.71
C SER A 101 51.67 13.64 9.34
#